data_AF-A0A5B9DA00-F1
#
_entry.id   AF-A0A5B9DA00-F1
#
_cell.length_a   1.000
_cell.length_b   1.000
_cell.length_c   1.000
_cell.angle_alpha   90.00
_cell.angle_beta   90.00
_cell.angle_gamma   90.00
#
_symmetry.space_group_name_H-M   'P 1'
#
loop_
_entity.id
_entity.type
_entity.pdbx_description
1 polymer ?
#
loop_
_entity_poly.entity_id
_entity_poly.type
_entity_poly.pdbx_seq_one_letter_code
_entity_poly.pdbx_strand_id
1 'polypeptide(L)'
;MEKIKKIEIKQKLNEHKLWLNGEASSGKQADFSGLMIKIANFREAQLSKANFSDSILKIVEFVKADMQNANFQNTELIKVDFHDANMNGVNFKGTKFRKVHINEEDFNKMQDELTEDQKRGIITSYKKFMRKMIFKKKIQ
;
A
#
# COMPACT_ATOMS: atom_id res chain seq x y z
N MET A 1 12.01 -15.48 -0.60
CA MET A 1 10.75 -14.85 -1.02
C MET A 1 10.70 -14.87 -2.54
N GLU A 2 9.68 -15.51 -3.11
CA GLU A 2 9.54 -15.71 -4.56
C GLU A 2 9.14 -14.41 -5.27
N LYS A 3 9.72 -14.12 -6.45
CA LYS A 3 9.34 -12.96 -7.25
C LYS A 3 8.20 -13.32 -8.19
N ILE A 4 7.06 -12.66 -8.03
CA ILE A 4 5.90 -12.84 -8.91
C ILE A 4 6.13 -12.21 -10.29
N LYS A 5 5.66 -12.86 -11.36
CA LYS A 5 5.68 -12.32 -12.72
C LYS A 5 4.44 -11.47 -12.99
N LYS A 6 4.54 -10.55 -13.95
CA LYS A 6 3.42 -9.67 -14.35
C LYS A 6 2.18 -10.43 -14.80
N ILE A 7 2.36 -11.59 -15.44
CA ILE A 7 1.24 -12.43 -15.90
C ILE A 7 0.45 -13.01 -14.72
N GLU A 8 1.14 -13.44 -13.67
CA GLU A 8 0.55 -13.99 -12.45
C GLU A 8 -0.17 -12.90 -11.65
N ILE A 9 0.37 -11.67 -11.62
CA ILE A 9 -0.34 -10.51 -11.05
C ILE A 9 -1.68 -10.31 -11.76
N LYS A 10 -1.68 -10.25 -13.10
CA LYS A 10 -2.91 -10.07 -13.88
C LYS A 10 -3.93 -11.18 -13.63
N GLN A 11 -3.46 -12.42 -13.58
CA GLN A 11 -4.33 -13.56 -13.29
C GLN A 11 -5.00 -13.43 -11.92
N LYS A 12 -4.22 -13.16 -10.87
CA LYS A 12 -4.74 -12.96 -9.51
C LYS A 12 -5.76 -11.81 -9.44
N LEU A 13 -5.53 -10.71 -10.17
CA LEU A 13 -6.48 -9.60 -10.25
C LEU A 13 -7.78 -9.98 -10.96
N ASN A 14 -7.71 -10.78 -12.03
CA ASN A 14 -8.90 -11.24 -12.74
C ASN A 14 -9.73 -12.19 -11.85
N GLU A 15 -9.09 -13.17 -11.22
CA GLU A 15 -9.74 -14.08 -10.27
C GLU A 15 -10.36 -13.32 -9.10
N HIS A 16 -9.69 -12.28 -8.60
CA HIS A 16 -10.20 -11.46 -7.52
C HIS A 16 -11.41 -10.62 -7.91
N LYS A 17 -11.44 -10.11 -9.14
CA LYS A 17 -12.61 -9.41 -9.67
C LYS A 17 -13.84 -10.32 -9.73
N LEU A 18 -13.67 -11.55 -10.23
CA LEU A 18 -14.75 -12.56 -10.23
C LEU A 18 -15.22 -12.87 -8.80
N TRP A 19 -14.29 -12.97 -7.86
CA TRP A 19 -14.59 -13.19 -6.44
C TRP A 19 -15.41 -12.06 -5.83
N LEU A 20 -15.07 -10.80 -6.12
CA LEU A 20 -15.83 -9.63 -5.65
C LEU A 20 -17.25 -9.58 -6.22
N ASN A 21 -17.46 -10.10 -7.42
CA ASN A 21 -18.77 -10.17 -8.07
C ASN A 21 -19.65 -11.32 -7.56
N GLY A 22 -19.18 -12.10 -6.57
CA GLY A 22 -19.91 -13.24 -6.03
C GLY A 22 -19.78 -14.51 -6.86
N GLU A 23 -18.91 -14.54 -7.88
CA GLU A 23 -18.62 -15.72 -8.68
C GLU A 23 -17.59 -16.63 -7.97
N ALA A 24 -17.88 -17.05 -6.75
CA ALA A 24 -16.93 -17.76 -5.89
C ALA A 24 -16.44 -19.11 -6.45
N SER A 25 -17.15 -19.71 -7.41
CA SER A 25 -16.75 -20.94 -8.10
C SER A 25 -15.62 -20.73 -9.12
N SER A 26 -15.43 -19.50 -9.61
CA SER A 26 -14.44 -19.15 -10.64
C SER A 26 -13.47 -18.05 -10.19
N GLY A 27 -13.80 -17.34 -9.11
CA GLY A 27 -12.99 -16.29 -8.53
C GLY A 27 -12.31 -16.71 -7.24
N LYS A 28 -11.16 -16.09 -6.97
CA LYS A 28 -10.40 -16.27 -5.73
C LYS A 28 -9.95 -14.91 -5.20
N GLN A 29 -10.05 -14.71 -3.89
CA GLN A 29 -9.45 -13.57 -3.22
C GLN A 29 -7.97 -13.43 -3.61
N ALA A 30 -7.54 -12.22 -3.99
CA ALA A 30 -6.16 -11.99 -4.38
C ALA A 30 -5.23 -12.26 -3.20
N ASP A 31 -4.35 -13.25 -3.37
CA ASP A 31 -3.32 -13.60 -2.41
C ASP A 31 -1.93 -13.36 -2.98
N PHE A 32 -1.25 -12.39 -2.40
CA PHE A 32 0.11 -11.97 -2.66
C PHE A 32 1.02 -12.17 -1.44
N SER A 33 0.57 -12.92 -0.43
CA SER A 33 1.31 -13.13 0.79
C SER A 33 2.66 -13.82 0.53
N GLY A 34 3.70 -13.40 1.25
CA GLY A 34 5.04 -13.97 1.11
C GLY A 34 5.70 -13.76 -0.27
N LEU A 35 5.19 -12.88 -1.12
CA LEU A 35 5.75 -12.61 -2.46
C LEU A 35 6.62 -11.36 -2.49
N MET A 36 7.56 -11.35 -3.44
CA MET A 36 8.32 -10.17 -3.81
C MET A 36 7.72 -9.56 -5.08
N ILE A 37 7.10 -8.39 -4.93
CA ILE A 37 6.50 -7.63 -6.03
C ILE A 37 7.40 -6.44 -6.34
N LYS A 38 7.92 -6.37 -7.57
CA LYS A 38 8.81 -5.30 -8.03
C LYS A 38 8.25 -4.66 -9.29
N ILE A 39 8.19 -3.33 -9.32
CA ILE A 39 7.81 -2.57 -10.52
C ILE A 39 6.44 -3.02 -11.02
N ALA A 40 5.42 -2.85 -10.17
CA ALA A 40 4.05 -3.27 -10.45
C ALA A 40 3.09 -2.08 -10.40
N ASN A 41 2.06 -2.13 -11.23
CA ASN A 41 1.02 -1.12 -11.30
C ASN A 41 -0.32 -1.78 -10.96
N PHE A 42 -0.91 -1.34 -9.86
CA PHE A 42 -2.23 -1.67 -9.35
C PHE A 42 -3.11 -0.42 -9.29
N ARG A 43 -2.84 0.58 -10.14
CA ARG A 43 -3.66 1.80 -10.18
C ARG A 43 -5.10 1.41 -10.48
N GLU A 44 -6.04 2.00 -9.74
CA GLU A 44 -7.49 1.79 -9.87
C GLU A 44 -7.91 0.30 -9.73
N ALA A 45 -7.05 -0.56 -9.19
CA ALA A 45 -7.35 -1.97 -9.00
C ALA A 45 -8.38 -2.14 -7.86
N GLN A 46 -9.32 -3.07 -8.06
CA GLN A 46 -10.19 -3.56 -6.99
C GLN A 46 -9.41 -4.62 -6.22
N LEU A 47 -9.03 -4.29 -4.98
CA LEU A 47 -8.14 -5.06 -4.10
C LEU A 47 -8.73 -5.16 -2.68
N SER A 48 -10.04 -4.95 -2.52
CA SER A 48 -10.67 -5.02 -1.21
C SER A 48 -10.50 -6.43 -0.63
N LYS A 49 -10.04 -6.48 0.63
CA LYS A 49 -9.66 -7.69 1.35
C LYS A 49 -8.44 -8.42 0.77
N ALA A 50 -7.73 -7.92 -0.24
CA ALA A 50 -6.56 -8.61 -0.78
C ALA A 50 -5.47 -8.84 0.28
N ASN A 51 -4.78 -9.98 0.20
CA ASN A 51 -3.74 -10.35 1.16
C ASN A 51 -2.35 -10.06 0.61
N PHE A 52 -1.62 -9.13 1.23
CA PHE A 52 -0.22 -8.80 0.97
C PHE A 52 0.68 -9.11 2.17
N SER A 53 0.22 -9.88 3.17
CA SER A 53 1.01 -10.14 4.39
C SER A 53 2.38 -10.78 4.10
N ASP A 54 3.38 -10.47 4.94
CA ASP A 54 4.73 -11.03 4.88
C ASP A 54 5.44 -10.86 3.51
N SER A 55 5.01 -9.88 2.70
CA SER A 55 5.53 -9.64 1.36
C SER A 55 6.57 -8.51 1.32
N ILE A 56 7.24 -8.34 0.17
CA ILE A 56 8.09 -7.19 -0.12
C ILE A 56 7.59 -6.52 -1.40
N LEU A 57 7.14 -5.27 -1.28
CA LEU A 57 6.70 -4.44 -2.40
C LEU A 57 7.72 -3.34 -2.65
N LYS A 58 8.27 -3.30 -3.86
CA LYS A 58 9.26 -2.29 -4.26
C LYS A 58 8.87 -1.63 -5.57
N ILE A 59 8.70 -0.29 -5.53
CA ILE A 59 8.28 0.52 -6.69
C ILE A 59 6.92 -0.01 -7.18
N VAL A 60 5.89 0.14 -6.35
CA VAL A 60 4.54 -0.33 -6.64
C VAL A 60 3.57 0.84 -6.54
N GLU A 61 2.65 0.94 -7.49
CA GLU A 61 1.63 1.99 -7.53
C GLU A 61 0.25 1.40 -7.22
N PHE A 62 -0.42 1.92 -6.21
CA PHE A 62 -1.82 1.64 -5.83
C PHE A 62 -2.69 2.90 -5.98
N VAL A 63 -2.29 3.85 -6.84
CA VAL A 63 -3.00 5.12 -7.00
C VAL A 63 -4.47 4.88 -7.34
N LYS A 64 -5.40 5.43 -6.55
CA LYS A 64 -6.86 5.21 -6.67
C LYS A 64 -7.34 3.76 -6.55
N ALA A 65 -6.50 2.84 -6.06
CA ALA A 65 -6.93 1.46 -5.84
C ALA A 65 -7.95 1.38 -4.69
N ASP A 66 -8.92 0.48 -4.79
CA ASP A 66 -9.78 0.13 -3.68
C ASP A 66 -9.14 -0.99 -2.87
N MET A 67 -8.60 -0.69 -1.69
CA MET A 67 -7.92 -1.66 -0.83
C MET A 67 -8.63 -1.82 0.51
N GLN A 68 -9.95 -1.57 0.57
CA GLN A 68 -10.69 -1.66 1.81
C GLN A 68 -10.45 -3.03 2.49
N ASN A 69 -10.07 -3.04 3.76
CA ASN A 69 -9.75 -4.25 4.54
C ASN A 69 -8.60 -5.12 3.98
N ALA A 70 -7.74 -4.59 3.10
CA ALA A 70 -6.56 -5.33 2.64
C ALA A 70 -5.57 -5.57 3.79
N ASN A 71 -4.81 -6.67 3.72
CA ASN A 71 -3.87 -7.06 4.75
C ASN A 71 -2.42 -6.81 4.30
N PHE A 72 -1.70 -5.90 4.96
CA PHE A 72 -0.27 -5.62 4.74
C PHE A 72 0.57 -5.96 5.97
N GLN A 73 0.08 -6.85 6.84
CA GLN A 73 0.78 -7.23 8.06
C GLN A 73 2.20 -7.74 7.74
N ASN A 74 3.20 -7.25 8.49
CA ASN A 74 4.62 -7.62 8.35
C ASN A 74 5.24 -7.34 6.95
N THR A 75 4.57 -6.58 6.09
CA THR A 75 5.07 -6.28 4.75
C THR A 75 6.21 -5.26 4.77
N GLU A 76 7.14 -5.31 3.82
CA GLU A 76 8.07 -4.21 3.54
C GLU A 76 7.63 -3.40 2.32
N LEU A 77 7.32 -2.12 2.52
CA LEU A 77 6.91 -1.20 1.46
C LEU A 77 8.05 -0.23 1.13
N ILE A 78 8.58 -0.31 -0.09
CA ILE A 78 9.73 0.47 -0.55
C ILE A 78 9.35 1.26 -1.81
N LYS A 79 9.28 2.59 -1.70
CA LYS A 79 8.85 3.48 -2.81
C LYS A 79 7.47 3.07 -3.34
N VAL A 80 6.50 2.92 -2.44
CA VAL A 80 5.12 2.55 -2.79
C VAL A 80 4.26 3.81 -2.79
N ASP A 81 3.37 3.91 -3.75
CA ASP A 81 2.45 5.04 -3.90
C ASP A 81 1.01 4.61 -3.67
N PHE A 82 0.35 5.23 -2.70
CA PHE A 82 -1.05 5.02 -2.33
C PHE A 82 -1.90 6.29 -2.51
N HIS A 83 -1.47 7.27 -3.31
CA HIS A 83 -2.26 8.49 -3.51
C HIS A 83 -3.71 8.16 -3.93
N ASP A 84 -4.65 8.73 -3.20
CA ASP A 84 -6.10 8.61 -3.41
C ASP A 84 -6.63 7.17 -3.35
N ALA A 85 -5.87 6.23 -2.78
CA ALA A 85 -6.32 4.86 -2.60
C ALA A 85 -7.30 4.75 -1.41
N ASN A 86 -8.35 3.94 -1.54
CA ASN A 86 -9.24 3.64 -0.42
C ASN A 86 -8.55 2.66 0.54
N MET A 87 -7.97 3.18 1.62
CA MET A 87 -7.25 2.41 2.64
C MET A 87 -8.07 2.14 3.92
N ASN A 88 -9.40 2.29 3.87
CA ASN A 88 -10.26 2.07 5.03
C ASN A 88 -10.12 0.63 5.55
N GLY A 89 -9.79 0.46 6.83
CA GLY A 89 -9.63 -0.85 7.46
C GLY A 89 -8.38 -1.64 7.05
N VAL A 90 -7.44 -1.02 6.34
CA VAL A 90 -6.19 -1.71 5.95
C VAL A 90 -5.35 -2.05 7.19
N ASN A 91 -4.91 -3.30 7.27
CA ASN A 91 -4.02 -3.73 8.36
C ASN A 91 -2.55 -3.46 8.01
N PHE A 92 -1.96 -2.44 8.65
CA PHE A 92 -0.54 -2.11 8.56
C PHE A 92 0.30 -2.58 9.77
N LYS A 93 -0.18 -3.53 10.57
CA LYS A 93 0.56 -4.01 11.75
C LYS A 93 1.91 -4.62 11.36
N GLY A 94 3.00 -4.12 11.95
CA GLY A 94 4.35 -4.61 11.66
C GLY A 94 4.89 -4.24 10.28
N THR A 95 4.13 -3.49 9.47
CA THR A 95 4.57 -3.07 8.13
C THR A 95 5.70 -2.05 8.22
N LYS A 96 6.76 -2.23 7.43
CA LYS A 96 7.88 -1.29 7.34
C LYS A 96 7.67 -0.33 6.18
N PHE A 97 7.60 0.97 6.47
CA PHE A 97 7.45 2.00 5.45
C PHE A 97 8.81 2.61 5.08
N ARG A 98 9.13 2.65 3.79
CA ARG A 98 10.34 3.29 3.25
C ARG A 98 10.01 4.07 1.99
N LYS A 99 9.93 5.40 2.11
CA LYS A 99 9.55 6.30 1.01
C LYS A 99 8.15 5.99 0.48
N VAL A 100 7.20 5.78 1.38
CA VAL A 100 5.78 5.54 1.03
C VAL A 100 5.09 6.86 0.79
N HIS A 101 4.37 7.00 -0.32
CA HIS A 101 3.62 8.19 -0.67
C HIS A 101 2.14 7.99 -0.34
N ILE A 102 1.57 8.91 0.43
CA ILE A 102 0.13 9.02 0.72
C ILE A 102 -0.23 10.52 0.70
N ASN A 103 -1.50 10.85 0.46
CA ASN A 103 -1.97 12.22 0.59
C ASN A 103 -2.07 12.62 2.08
N GLU A 104 -2.25 13.92 2.33
CA GLU A 104 -2.28 14.47 3.70
C GLU A 104 -3.55 14.08 4.46
N GLU A 105 -4.68 14.01 3.76
CA GLU A 105 -5.96 13.65 4.36
C GLU A 105 -5.93 12.21 4.90
N ASP A 106 -5.45 11.26 4.10
CA ASP A 106 -5.32 9.86 4.50
C ASP A 106 -4.30 9.69 5.62
N PHE A 107 -3.18 10.42 5.58
CA PHE A 107 -2.23 10.43 6.70
C PHE A 107 -2.90 10.87 8.00
N ASN A 108 -3.67 11.97 7.97
CA ASN A 108 -4.32 12.49 9.17
C ASN A 108 -5.34 11.51 9.76
N LYS A 109 -6.02 10.71 8.92
CA LYS A 109 -6.97 9.68 9.35
C LYS A 109 -6.29 8.49 10.02
N MET A 110 -5.13 8.05 9.49
CA MET A 110 -4.46 6.82 9.97
C MET A 110 -3.31 7.07 10.95
N GLN A 111 -2.88 8.32 11.16
CA GLN A 111 -1.66 8.61 11.92
C GLN A 111 -1.66 8.05 13.35
N ASP A 112 -2.81 7.94 13.99
CA ASP A 112 -2.92 7.44 15.37
C ASP A 112 -2.72 5.92 15.46
N GLU A 113 -2.91 5.21 14.34
CA GLU A 113 -2.71 3.77 14.23
C GLU A 113 -1.27 3.40 13.83
N LEU A 114 -0.48 4.39 13.41
CA LEU A 114 0.89 4.20 12.95
C LEU A 114 1.90 4.41 14.08
N THR A 115 2.91 3.54 14.11
CA THR A 115 4.11 3.75 14.94
C THR A 115 4.94 4.94 14.44
N GLU A 116 5.74 5.55 15.31
CA GLU A 116 6.64 6.64 14.92
C GLU A 116 7.63 6.23 13.81
N ASP A 117 8.08 4.98 13.80
CA ASP A 117 8.96 4.47 12.74
C ASP A 117 8.24 4.32 11.40
N GLN A 118 6.99 3.86 11.40
CA GLN A 118 6.16 3.85 10.19
C GLN A 118 5.93 5.28 9.68
N LYS A 119 5.59 6.20 10.58
CA LYS A 119 5.44 7.62 10.24
C LYS A 119 6.70 8.11 9.56
N ARG A 120 7.91 7.88 10.07
CA ARG A 120 9.18 8.34 9.45
C ARG A 120 9.35 7.90 7.99
N GLY A 121 8.83 6.72 7.64
CA GLY A 121 8.86 6.15 6.30
C GLY A 121 7.92 6.81 5.27
N ILE A 122 6.94 7.57 5.73
CA ILE A 122 5.94 8.26 4.90
C ILE A 122 6.47 9.59 4.36
N ILE A 123 6.11 9.87 3.11
CA ILE A 123 6.32 11.11 2.38
C ILE A 123 4.94 11.68 2.04
N THR A 124 4.58 12.78 2.69
CA THR A 124 3.43 13.62 2.33
C THR A 124 3.90 14.96 1.76
N SER A 125 3.01 15.67 1.08
CA SER A 125 3.14 17.09 0.73
C SER A 125 3.53 17.94 1.96
N TYR A 126 2.91 17.69 3.12
CA TYR A 126 3.15 18.41 4.38
C TYR A 126 4.55 18.19 4.96
N LYS A 127 5.11 16.96 4.91
CA LYS A 127 6.48 16.73 5.41
C LYS A 127 7.55 17.48 4.61
N LYS A 128 7.31 17.69 3.32
CA LYS A 128 8.17 18.54 2.48
C LYS A 128 8.08 20.00 2.89
N PHE A 129 6.89 20.47 3.30
CA PHE A 129 6.67 21.82 3.83
C PHE A 129 7.26 22.02 5.24
N MET A 130 6.98 21.13 6.19
CA MET A 130 7.50 21.24 7.56
C MET A 130 9.02 21.06 7.65
N ARG A 131 9.62 20.17 6.86
CA ARG A 131 11.09 20.11 6.76
C ARG A 131 11.67 21.44 6.26
N LYS A 132 11.05 22.08 5.26
CA LYS A 132 11.48 23.41 4.80
C LYS A 132 11.29 24.49 5.87
N MET A 133 10.22 24.44 6.65
CA MET A 133 9.91 25.44 7.67
C MET A 133 10.82 25.34 8.91
N ILE A 134 11.06 24.12 9.41
CA ILE A 134 11.99 23.88 10.54
C ILE A 134 13.43 24.23 10.14
N PHE A 135 13.83 23.94 8.90
CA PHE A 135 15.17 24.30 8.40
C PHE A 135 15.34 25.82 8.28
N LYS A 136 14.30 26.56 7.85
CA LYS A 136 14.32 28.04 7.83
C LYS A 136 14.42 28.66 9.22
N LYS A 137 13.81 28.06 10.25
CA LYS A 137 13.88 28.55 11.65
C LYS A 137 15.20 28.24 12.38
N LYS A 138 16.05 27.37 11.83
CA LYS A 138 17.37 27.02 12.42
C LYS A 138 18.53 27.84 11.84
N ILE A 139 18.29 28.67 10.82
CA ILE A 139 19.30 29.48 10.13
C ILE A 139 19.05 30.99 10.37
N GLN A 140 18.12 31.33 11.26
CA GLN A 140 17.90 32.66 11.82
C GLN A 140 18.19 32.59 13.32
#